data_AF-A0A8H4BF88-F1
#
_entry.id   AF-A0A8H4BF88-F1
#
_cell.length_a   1.000
_cell.length_b   1.000
_cell.length_c   1.000
_cell.angle_alpha   90.00
_cell.angle_beta   90.00
_cell.angle_gamma   90.00
#
_symmetry.space_group_name_H-M   'P 1'
#
loop_
_entity.id
_entity.type
_entity.pdbx_description
1 polymer ?
#
loop_
_entity_poly.entity_id
_entity_poly.type
_entity_poly.pdbx_seq_one_letter_code
_entity_poly.pdbx_strand_id
1 'polypeptide(L)' 'MKFVKSVHTFDYEWSLVSAAQWQKYPNDHCPHVQHVDVLDRRVDPETGILTTERLITVKQNVPRLLLKVLHS' A
#
# COMPACT_ATOMS: atom_id res chain seq x y z
N MET A 1 -17.37 -1.23 12.46
CA MET A 1 -15.92 -1.09 12.24
C MET A 1 -15.18 -1.93 13.26
N LYS A 2 -14.22 -2.76 12.86
CA LYS A 2 -13.32 -3.47 13.78
C LYS A 2 -11.93 -2.86 13.65
N PHE A 3 -11.36 -2.41 14.76
CA PHE A 3 -10.03 -1.82 14.79
C PHE A 3 -9.03 -2.89 15.24
N VAL A 4 -7.97 -3.09 14.45
CA VAL A 4 -6.85 -3.98 14.78
C VAL A 4 -5.57 -3.14 14.69
N LYS A 5 -4.69 -3.26 15.70
CA LYS A 5 -3.42 -2.55 15.77
C LYS A 5 -2.28 -3.56 15.85
N SER A 6 -1.24 -3.34 15.05
CA SER A 6 0.06 -4.04 15.13
C SER A 6 1.17 -3.01 15.09
N VAL A 7 2.28 -3.28 15.79
CA VAL A 7 3.46 -2.41 15.85
C VAL A 7 4.69 -3.23 15.47
N HIS A 8 5.54 -2.66 14.62
CA HIS A 8 6.80 -3.26 14.19
C HIS A 8 7.88 -2.17 14.10
N THR A 9 9.09 -2.50 14.53
CA THR A 9 10.27 -1.62 14.48
C THR A 9 11.25 -2.16 13.46
N PHE A 10 11.69 -1.30 12.54
CA PHE A 10 12.76 -1.60 11.60
C PHE A 10 14.06 -0.98 12.12
N ASP A 11 15.08 -1.79 12.36
CA ASP A 11 16.40 -1.34 12.85
C ASP A 11 17.27 -0.80 11.68
N TYR A 12 16.74 0.19 10.96
CA TYR A 12 17.38 0.85 9.82
C TYR A 12 17.13 2.36 9.88
N GLU A 13 18.02 3.13 9.24
CA GLU A 13 17.86 4.58 9.08
C GLU A 13 16.51 4.96 8.45
N TRP A 14 15.94 6.07 8.88
CA TRP A 14 14.63 6.56 8.39
C TRP A 14 14.60 6.73 6.87
N SER A 15 15.70 7.20 6.29
CA SER A 15 15.85 7.37 4.84
C SER A 15 15.72 6.05 4.08
N LEU A 16 16.24 4.94 4.65
CA LEU A 16 16.15 3.62 4.04
C LEU A 16 14.73 3.05 4.16
N VAL A 17 14.12 3.13 5.34
CA VAL A 17 12.76 2.62 5.58
C VAL A 17 11.74 3.39 4.72
N SER A 18 11.87 4.72 4.65
CA SER A 18 10.99 5.55 3.82
C SER A 18 11.19 5.30 2.32
N ALA A 19 12.43 5.17 1.84
CA ALA A 19 12.71 4.77 0.45
C ALA A 19 12.12 3.39 0.11
N ALA A 20 12.29 2.41 1.00
CA ALA A 20 11.73 1.07 0.85
C ALA A 20 10.19 1.08 0.81
N GLN A 21 9.51 2.00 1.51
CA GLN A 21 8.05 2.16 1.40
C GLN A 21 7.63 2.63 -0.02
N TRP A 22 8.41 3.53 -0.62
CA TRP A 22 8.12 4.01 -1.98
C TRP A 22 8.40 2.95 -3.03
N GLN A 23 9.44 2.14 -2.82
CA GLN A 23 9.87 1.06 -3.71
C GLN A 23 9.45 -0.33 -3.22
N LYS A 24 8.40 -0.42 -2.40
CA LYS A 24 7.98 -1.66 -1.76
C LYS A 24 7.61 -2.75 -2.77
N TYR A 25 7.13 -2.35 -3.94
CA TYR A 25 6.68 -3.26 -4.98
C TYR A 25 7.48 -3.05 -6.27
N PRO A 26 7.73 -4.11 -7.05
CA PRO A 26 7.33 -5.51 -6.80
C PRO A 26 8.17 -6.20 -5.70
N ASN A 27 7.60 -7.19 -5.02
CA ASN A 27 8.34 -8.07 -4.10
C ASN A 27 7.67 -9.46 -3.99
N ASP A 28 8.46 -10.47 -3.60
CA ASP A 28 8.03 -11.87 -3.54
C ASP A 28 6.98 -12.17 -2.46
N HIS A 29 6.88 -11.32 -1.43
CA HIS A 29 5.88 -11.47 -0.36
C HIS A 29 4.51 -10.93 -0.76
N CYS A 30 4.42 -10.11 -1.82
CA CYS A 30 3.19 -9.50 -2.29
C CYS A 30 3.02 -9.64 -3.82
N PRO A 31 3.04 -10.86 -4.37
CA PRO A 31 2.98 -11.09 -5.82
C PRO A 31 1.62 -10.72 -6.43
N HIS A 32 0.61 -10.48 -5.60
CA HIS A 32 -0.74 -10.09 -6.02
C HIS A 32 -0.84 -8.60 -6.40
N VAL A 33 0.15 -7.77 -6.06
CA VAL A 33 0.20 -6.37 -6.48
C VAL A 33 0.66 -6.33 -7.93
N GLN A 34 -0.17 -5.78 -8.81
CA GLN A 34 0.08 -5.75 -10.25
C GLN A 34 0.66 -4.41 -10.71
N HIS A 35 0.11 -3.31 -10.20
CA HIS A 35 0.49 -1.95 -10.59
C HIS A 35 0.48 -1.02 -9.39
N VAL A 36 1.37 -0.01 -9.44
CA VAL A 36 1.46 1.07 -8.46
C VAL A 36 1.69 2.35 -9.24
N ASP A 37 0.70 3.23 -9.24
CA ASP A 37 0.73 4.50 -9.94
C ASP A 37 0.73 5.65 -8.94
N VAL A 38 1.47 6.71 -9.24
CA VAL A 38 1.44 7.97 -8.47
C VAL A 38 0.48 8.91 -9.17
N LEU A 39 -0.63 9.25 -8.52
CA LEU A 39 -1.64 10.14 -9.08
C LEU A 39 -1.29 11.61 -8.82
N ASP A 40 -0.83 11.91 -7.60
CA ASP A 40 -0.37 13.24 -7.19
C ASP A 40 0.79 13.13 -6.21
N ARG A 41 1.70 14.11 -6.28
CA ARG A 41 2.80 14.26 -5.33
C ARG A 41 3.18 15.72 -5.18
N ARG A 42 3.13 16.20 -3.94
CA ARG A 42 3.47 17.59 -3.61
C ARG A 42 4.19 17.69 -2.26
N VAL A 43 5.10 18.65 -2.19
CA VAL A 43 5.74 19.08 -0.95
C VAL A 43 5.06 20.37 -0.53
N ASP A 44 4.56 20.40 0.69
CA ASP A 44 4.08 21.63 1.30
C ASP A 44 5.29 22.57 1.52
N PRO A 45 5.30 23.79 0.94
CA PRO A 45 6.44 24.70 1.04
C PRO A 45 6.62 25.30 2.45
N GLU A 46 5.57 25.35 3.26
CA GLU A 46 5.63 25.90 4.63
C GLU A 46 6.11 24.84 5.62
N THR A 47 5.59 23.61 5.51
CA THR A 47 5.88 22.54 6.48
C THR A 47 6.95 21.54 6.02
N GLY A 48 7.27 21.51 4.72
CA GLY A 48 8.17 20.53 4.11
C GLY A 48 7.58 19.11 4.00
N ILE A 49 6.29 18.92 4.30
CA ILE A 49 5.66 17.59 4.30
C ILE A 49 5.40 17.12 2.85
N LEU A 50 5.88 15.92 2.53
CA LEU A 50 5.58 15.23 1.27
C LEU A 50 4.25 14.48 1.37
N THR A 51 3.25 14.93 0.62
CA THR A 51 1.99 14.19 0.43
C THR A 51 2.03 13.48 -0.92
N THR A 52 1.72 12.18 -0.93
CA THR A 52 1.64 11.38 -2.16
C THR A 52 0.32 10.61 -2.18
N GLU A 53 -0.42 10.73 -3.28
CA GLU A 53 -1.56 9.88 -3.59
C GLU A 53 -1.12 8.76 -4.54
N ARG A 54 -1.41 7.51 -4.17
CA ARG A 54 -1.07 6.33 -4.98
C ARG A 54 -2.29 5.46 -5.23
N LEU A 55 -2.42 4.98 -6.46
CA LEU A 55 -3.33 3.90 -6.83
C LEU A 55 -2.54 2.58 -6.84
N ILE A 56 -3.05 1.57 -6.14
CA ILE A 56 -2.43 0.24 -6.09
C ILE A 56 -3.45 -0.77 -6.62
N THR A 57 -3.14 -1.38 -7.76
CA THR A 57 -3.97 -2.42 -8.36
C THR A 57 -3.52 -3.79 -7.86
N VAL A 58 -4.47 -4.57 -7.35
CA VAL A 58 -4.23 -5.92 -6.82
C VAL A 58 -5.13 -6.95 -7.49
N LYS A 59 -4.60 -8.15 -7.72
CA LYS A 59 -5.36 -9.31 -8.15
C LYS A 59 -5.61 -10.24 -6.96
N GLN A 60 -6.86 -10.32 -6.52
CA GLN A 60 -7.27 -11.18 -5.40
C GLN A 60 -8.55 -11.95 -5.74
N ASN A 61 -8.68 -13.14 -5.13
CA ASN A 61 -9.87 -13.96 -5.30
C ASN A 61 -11.01 -13.47 -4.40
N VAL A 62 -12.23 -13.50 -4.93
CA VAL A 62 -13.44 -13.18 -4.16
C VAL A 62 -13.78 -14.35 -3.22
N PRO A 63 -14.16 -14.10 -1.96
CA PRO A 63 -14.63 -15.14 -1.05
C PRO A 63 -15.78 -15.97 -1.65
N ARG A 64 -15.69 -17.31 -1.53
CA ARG A 64 -16.65 -18.25 -2.14
C ARG A 64 -18.11 -17.99 -1.73
N LEU A 65 -18.34 -17.54 -0.49
CA LEU A 65 -19.68 -17.22 -0.01
C LEU A 65 -20.31 -16.05 -0.78
N LEU A 66 -19.51 -15.04 -1.15
CA LEU A 66 -19.99 -13.90 -1.93
C LEU A 66 -20.24 -14.30 -3.38
N LEU A 67 -19.40 -15.16 -3.95
CA LEU A 67 -19.63 -15.69 -5.30
C LEU A 67 -20.99 -16.39 -5.42
N LYS A 68 -21.45 -17.10 -4.39
CA LYS A 68 -22.78 -17.75 -4.39
C LYS A 68 -23.95 -16.76 -4.43
N VAL A 69 -23.77 -15.55 -3.92
CA VAL A 69 -24.80 -14.49 -3.90
C VAL A 69 -24.74 -13.63 -5.15
N LEU A 70 -23.54 -13.44 -5.73
CA LEU A 70 -23.34 -12.62 -6.93
C LEU A 70 -23.55 -13.40 -8.24
N HIS A 71 -23.44 -14.73 -8.22
CA HIS A 71 -23.79 -15.63 -9.34
C HIS A 71 -25.23 -16.18 -9.21
N SER A 72 -26.17 -15.38 -8.70
CA SER A 72 -27.62 -15.69 -8.74
C SER A 72 -28.30 -14.97 -9.89
#